data_AF-A0A539DX97-F1
#
_entry.id   AF-A0A539DX97-F1
#
_cell.length_a   1.000
_cell.length_b   1.000
_cell.length_c   1.000
_cell.angle_alpha   90.00
_cell.angle_beta   90.00
_cell.angle_gamma   90.00
#
_symmetry.space_group_name_H-M   'P 1'
#
loop_
_entity.id
_entity.type
_entity.pdbx_description
1 polymer ?
#
loop_
_entity_poly.entity_id
_entity_poly.type
_entity_poly.pdbx_seq_one_letter_code
_entity_poly.pdbx_strand_id
1 'polypeptide(L)' 'MIEESGFVDVAIGDAVDTFGGARGEEKARAFEVYGYSFLARRSFD' A
#
# COMPACT_ATOMS: atom_id res chain seq x y z
N MET A 1 6.69 -4.75 7.99
CA MET A 1 6.84 -3.44 7.31
C MET A 1 7.69 -3.62 6.05
N ILE A 2 7.62 -2.73 5.04
CA ILE A 2 8.33 -2.90 3.76
C ILE A 2 9.85 -3.00 3.99
N GLU A 3 10.37 -2.20 4.90
CA GLU A 3 11.77 -2.15 5.33
C GLU A 3 12.21 -3.45 6.02
N GLU A 4 11.33 -4.04 6.85
CA GLU A 4 11.58 -5.33 7.50
C GLU A 4 11.62 -6.49 6.48
N SER A 5 11.18 -6.25 5.24
CA SER A 5 11.26 -7.22 4.14
C SER A 5 12.55 -7.11 3.33
N GLY A 6 13.52 -6.28 3.75
CA GLY A 6 14.83 -6.11 3.11
C GLY A 6 14.88 -5.05 2.00
N PHE A 7 13.84 -4.22 1.92
CA PHE A 7 13.82 -3.04 1.05
C PHE A 7 14.36 -1.81 1.78
N VAL A 8 15.03 -0.94 1.04
CA VAL A 8 15.59 0.33 1.51
C VAL A 8 15.11 1.47 0.62
N ASP A 9 15.32 2.71 1.06
CA ASP A 9 14.89 3.92 0.33
C ASP A 9 13.40 3.89 -0.03
N VAL A 10 12.55 3.49 0.93
CA VAL A 10 11.11 3.34 0.73
C VAL A 10 10.45 4.71 0.65
N ALA A 11 9.72 4.94 -0.44
CA ALA A 11 8.81 6.08 -0.61
C ALA A 11 7.39 5.56 -0.85
N ILE A 12 6.44 6.03 -0.04
CA ILE A 12 5.02 5.67 -0.13
C ILE A 12 4.27 6.82 -0.82
N GLY A 13 3.49 6.50 -1.84
CA GLY A 13 2.61 7.45 -2.53
C GLY A 13 1.30 7.69 -1.78
N ASP A 14 0.46 8.53 -2.36
CA ASP A 14 -0.84 8.87 -1.77
C ASP A 14 -1.75 7.64 -1.59
N ALA A 15 -2.65 7.72 -0.61
CA ALA A 15 -3.71 6.75 -0.43
C ALA A 15 -4.69 6.79 -1.61
N VAL A 16 -5.02 5.62 -2.17
CA VAL A 16 -5.97 5.48 -3.27
C VAL A 16 -7.10 4.53 -2.88
N ASP A 17 -8.35 4.91 -3.14
CA ASP A 17 -9.50 3.99 -3.04
C ASP A 17 -9.42 2.97 -4.17
N THR A 18 -9.00 1.74 -3.84
CA THR A 18 -8.91 0.62 -4.79
C THR A 18 -10.19 -0.22 -4.84
N PHE A 19 -11.21 0.13 -4.07
CA PHE A 19 -12.43 -0.65 -3.90
C PHE A 19 -13.66 0.00 -4.53
N GLY A 20 -13.55 1.21 -5.08
CA GLY A 20 -14.63 1.85 -5.85
C GLY A 20 -15.17 0.94 -6.96
N GLY A 21 -16.47 0.64 -6.90
CA GLY A 21 -17.18 -0.28 -7.79
C GLY A 21 -17.07 -1.76 -7.43
N ALA A 22 -16.31 -2.14 -6.40
CA ALA A 22 -16.14 -3.53 -5.99
C ALA A 22 -17.29 -3.98 -5.08
N ARG A 23 -17.65 -5.28 -5.13
CA ARG A 23 -18.66 -5.88 -4.25
C ARG A 23 -18.36 -5.68 -2.74
N GLY A 24 -17.10 -5.46 -2.37
CA GLY A 24 -16.65 -5.26 -0.99
C GLY A 24 -16.48 -3.80 -0.55
N GLU A 25 -16.83 -2.82 -1.39
CA GLU A 25 -16.56 -1.38 -1.17
C GLU A 25 -17.01 -0.87 0.20
N GLU A 26 -18.25 -1.17 0.62
CA GLU A 26 -18.78 -0.72 1.93
C GLU A 26 -17.97 -1.25 3.10
N LYS A 27 -17.54 -2.51 3.03
CA LYS A 27 -16.70 -3.11 4.07
C LYS A 27 -15.30 -2.52 4.06
N ALA A 28 -14.71 -2.30 2.89
CA ALA A 28 -13.40 -1.67 2.76
C ALA A 28 -13.39 -0.25 3.36
N ARG A 29 -14.45 0.54 3.13
CA ARG A 29 -14.59 1.88 3.71
C ARG A 29 -14.79 1.88 5.22
N ALA A 30 -15.50 0.89 5.76
CA ALA A 30 -15.68 0.75 7.21
C ALA A 30 -14.36 0.54 7.97
N PHE A 31 -13.32 0.03 7.30
CA PHE A 31 -11.99 -0.18 7.85
C PHE A 31 -10.93 0.75 7.25
N GLU A 32 -11.33 1.81 6.54
CA GLU A 32 -10.43 2.79 5.92
C GLU A 32 -9.32 2.12 5.07
N VAL A 33 -9.69 1.10 4.30
CA VAL A 33 -8.74 0.34 3.50
C VAL A 33 -8.40 1.09 2.22
N TYR A 34 -7.13 1.43 2.06
CA TYR A 34 -6.59 2.08 0.87
C TYR A 34 -5.43 1.29 0.28
N GLY A 35 -5.22 1.44 -1.03
CA GLY A 35 -4.01 1.03 -1.69
C GLY A 35 -2.97 2.13 -1.66
N TYR A 36 -1.70 1.74 -1.55
CA TYR A 36 -0.55 2.66 -1.59
C TYR A 36 0.46 2.12 -2.59
N SER A 37 0.79 2.93 -3.59
CA SER A 37 1.95 2.65 -4.43
C SER A 37 3.22 2.92 -3.62
N PHE A 38 4.26 2.12 -3.82
CA PHE A 38 5.56 2.37 -3.20
C PHE A 38 6.69 2.20 -4.21
N LEU A 39 7.75 2.98 -4.01
CA LEU A 39 9.04 2.81 -4.66
C LEU A 39 10.04 2.40 -3.58
N ALA A 40 10.82 1.36 -3.84
CA ALA A 40 11.89 0.96 -2.94
C ALA A 40 13.03 0.32 -3.73
N ARG A 41 14.22 0.32 -3.12
CA ARG A 41 15.40 -0.38 -3.63
C ARG A 41 15.61 -1.67 -2.84
N ARG A 42 16.02 -2.73 -3.53
CA ARG A 42 16.44 -3.97 -2.87
C ARG A 42 17.84 -3.76 -2.28
N SER A 43 18.03 -4.10 -1.01
CA SER A 43 19.38 -4.18 -0.46
C SER A 43 20.10 -5.42 -1.01
N PHE A 44 21.34 -5.24 -1.44
CA PHE A 44 22.26 -6.30 -1.87
C PHE A 44 23.47 -6.31 -0.93
N ASP A 45 23.23 -6.52 0.36
CA ASP A 45 24.29 -6.97 1.29
C ASP A 45 24.50 -8.49 1.14
#